data_AF-A0ABC8S7W0-F1
#
_entry.id   AF-A0ABC8S7W0-F1
#
_cell.length_a   1.000
_cell.length_b   1.000
_cell.length_c   1.000
_cell.angle_alpha   90.00
_cell.angle_beta   90.00
_cell.angle_gamma   90.00
#
_symmetry.space_group_name_H-M   'P 1'
#
loop_
_entity.id
_entity.type
_entity.pdbx_description
1 polymer ?
#
loop_
_entity_poly.entity_id
_entity_poly.type
_entity_poly.pdbx_seq_one_letter_code
_entity_poly.pdbx_strand_id
1 'polypeptide(L)'
;MDAGNRYKMPRFPLSDRMLKRKNPCDDLDRFIPNRSAMDFDFAQFMLTGGKVEKENSASSSPSKDAYRKHLAEIFSMNRTRILAFKNKPPPSVDGVQEFSSLINWSSVTKRSRFIPQSSERTLDAPDILDDFYLNLLDWGGNNVLAIALGNSVYLWDASDGSTSELFAIDDDIGPVTSVRWAPDGQSLAVGLNNSHVQLWDSIASRLVCVCHDFVP
;
A
#
# COMPACT_ATOMS: atom_id res chain seq x y z
N MET A 1 -12.59 -73.23 -6.42
CA MET A 1 -11.88 -72.61 -7.54
C MET A 1 -12.88 -72.51 -8.67
N ASP A 2 -13.32 -71.37 -9.20
CA ASP A 2 -13.07 -69.96 -8.92
C ASP A 2 -14.18 -69.17 -9.68
N ALA A 3 -14.39 -67.91 -9.26
CA ALA A 3 -15.13 -66.76 -9.83
C ALA A 3 -16.12 -66.97 -11.00
N GLY A 4 -17.32 -66.35 -11.01
CA GLY A 4 -17.50 -64.91 -10.92
C GLY A 4 -18.97 -64.51 -11.16
N ASN A 5 -19.39 -63.43 -10.51
CA ASN A 5 -20.78 -63.09 -10.20
C ASN A 5 -21.13 -61.70 -10.77
N ARG A 6 -22.34 -61.58 -11.37
CA ARG A 6 -23.15 -60.35 -11.61
C ARG A 6 -22.59 -59.35 -12.66
N TYR A 7 -23.37 -58.58 -13.45
CA TYR A 7 -24.63 -57.89 -13.20
C TYR A 7 -25.44 -57.66 -14.50
N LYS A 8 -26.77 -57.85 -14.44
CA LYS A 8 -27.73 -57.32 -15.42
C LYS A 8 -28.17 -55.91 -14.96
N MET A 9 -28.18 -54.95 -15.89
CA MET A 9 -28.81 -53.64 -15.72
C MET A 9 -30.33 -53.73 -15.91
N PRO A 10 -31.13 -52.94 -15.17
CA PRO A 10 -32.35 -52.40 -15.75
C PRO A 10 -32.48 -50.88 -15.58
N ARG A 11 -33.07 -50.26 -16.62
CA ARG A 11 -33.40 -48.84 -16.77
C ARG A 11 -34.37 -48.34 -15.70
N PHE A 12 -34.25 -47.07 -15.34
CA PHE A 12 -35.30 -46.30 -14.66
C PHE A 12 -35.82 -45.15 -15.56
N PRO A 13 -37.11 -44.81 -15.46
CA PRO A 13 -37.80 -43.97 -16.43
C PRO A 13 -37.62 -42.47 -16.15
N LEU A 14 -37.71 -41.66 -17.21
CA LEU A 14 -37.87 -40.22 -17.19
C LEU A 14 -39.22 -39.87 -16.55
N SER A 15 -39.21 -39.11 -15.45
CA SER A 15 -40.40 -38.47 -14.91
C SER A 15 -40.27 -36.94 -14.96
N ASP A 16 -41.28 -36.33 -15.54
CA ASP A 16 -41.44 -34.90 -15.81
C ASP A 16 -41.15 -34.02 -14.59
N ARG A 17 -40.20 -33.09 -14.76
CA ARG A 17 -40.04 -31.95 -13.86
C ARG A 17 -41.23 -31.00 -14.07
N MET A 18 -42.22 -31.08 -13.17
CA MET A 18 -43.16 -29.98 -12.97
C MET A 18 -42.36 -28.72 -12.62
N LEU A 19 -42.31 -27.77 -13.56
CA LEU A 19 -41.82 -26.42 -13.33
C LEU A 19 -42.73 -25.74 -12.32
N LYS A 20 -42.34 -25.77 -11.03
CA LYS A 20 -42.86 -24.81 -10.05
C LYS A 20 -42.51 -23.42 -10.57
N ARG A 21 -43.54 -22.68 -10.99
CA ARG A 21 -43.48 -21.25 -11.34
C ARG A 21 -42.86 -20.53 -10.12
N LYS A 22 -41.58 -20.17 -10.20
CA LYS A 22 -40.94 -19.33 -9.18
C LYS A 22 -41.58 -17.95 -9.25
N ASN A 23 -41.99 -17.43 -8.10
CA ASN A 23 -42.45 -16.06 -7.98
C ASN A 23 -41.31 -15.14 -8.45
N PRO A 24 -41.57 -14.11 -9.27
CA PRO A 24 -40.53 -13.26 -9.85
C PRO A 24 -39.81 -12.37 -8.82
N CYS A 25 -40.15 -12.49 -7.53
CA CYS A 25 -39.63 -11.66 -6.45
C CYS A 25 -38.47 -12.31 -5.68
N ASP A 26 -38.19 -13.61 -5.88
CA ASP A 26 -37.18 -14.33 -5.11
C ASP A 26 -35.77 -14.31 -5.74
N ASP A 27 -35.62 -13.78 -6.96
CA ASP A 27 -34.35 -13.76 -7.70
C ASP A 27 -33.64 -12.39 -7.59
N LEU A 28 -33.68 -11.78 -6.39
CA LEU A 28 -32.93 -10.56 -6.12
C LEU A 28 -31.44 -10.89 -5.90
N ASP A 29 -30.56 -10.21 -6.61
CA ASP A 29 -29.12 -10.39 -6.49
C ASP A 29 -28.65 -10.05 -5.06
N ARG A 30 -27.82 -10.92 -4.47
CA ARG A 30 -27.21 -10.73 -3.15
C ARG A 30 -26.23 -9.56 -3.12
N PHE A 31 -25.71 -9.16 -4.28
CA PHE A 31 -24.75 -8.08 -4.41
C PHE A 31 -25.42 -6.74 -4.74
N ILE A 32 -26.71 -6.74 -5.05
CA ILE A 32 -27.49 -5.53 -5.33
C ILE A 32 -28.35 -5.20 -4.10
N PRO A 33 -28.05 -4.10 -3.37
CA PRO A 33 -28.88 -3.65 -2.26
C PRO A 33 -30.33 -3.40 -2.70
N ASN A 34 -31.29 -3.79 -1.87
CA ASN A 34 -32.68 -3.57 -2.22
C ASN A 34 -33.09 -2.13 -1.91
N ARG A 35 -33.31 -1.35 -2.96
CA ARG A 35 -33.77 0.05 -2.88
C ARG A 35 -34.96 0.24 -1.91
N SER A 36 -35.94 -0.65 -1.93
CA SER A 36 -37.14 -0.53 -1.08
C SER A 36 -36.91 -0.84 0.41
N ALA A 37 -35.82 -1.55 0.73
CA ALA A 37 -35.44 -1.88 2.09
C ALA A 37 -34.34 -0.95 2.63
N MET A 38 -33.74 -0.14 1.76
CA MET A 38 -32.74 0.86 2.12
C MET A 38 -33.39 2.16 2.55
N ASP A 39 -32.78 2.78 3.56
CA ASP A 39 -33.03 4.16 3.94
C ASP A 39 -31.90 5.02 3.37
N PHE A 40 -32.16 5.68 2.24
CA PHE A 40 -31.14 6.47 1.54
C PHE A 40 -30.70 7.70 2.32
N ASP A 41 -31.62 8.31 3.07
CA ASP A 41 -31.33 9.50 3.86
C ASP A 41 -30.41 9.17 5.02
N PHE A 42 -30.67 8.04 5.71
CA PHE A 42 -29.78 7.52 6.74
C PHE A 42 -28.41 7.12 6.19
N ALA A 43 -28.37 6.43 5.03
CA ALA A 43 -27.12 6.03 4.39
C ALA A 43 -26.27 7.24 3.99
N GLN A 44 -26.90 8.26 3.41
CA GLN A 44 -26.24 9.51 3.04
C GLN A 44 -25.66 10.20 4.27
N PHE A 45 -26.47 10.36 5.33
CA PHE A 45 -26.03 10.97 6.58
C PHE A 45 -24.81 10.28 7.20
N MET A 46 -24.79 8.93 7.25
CA MET A 46 -23.65 8.19 7.79
C MET A 46 -22.37 8.33 6.95
N LEU A 47 -22.50 8.43 5.62
CA LEU A 47 -21.36 8.55 4.71
C LEU A 47 -20.79 9.98 4.65
N THR A 48 -21.66 11.00 4.68
CA THR A 48 -21.22 12.41 4.57
C THR A 48 -21.05 13.09 5.92
N GLY A 49 -21.76 12.63 6.95
CA GLY A 49 -21.72 13.22 8.30
C GLY A 49 -20.42 12.98 9.05
N GLY A 50 -19.66 11.93 8.70
CA GLY A 50 -18.36 11.60 9.30
C GLY A 50 -17.17 12.38 8.76
N LYS A 51 -17.36 13.19 7.69
CA LYS A 51 -16.33 14.06 7.10
C LYS A 51 -16.66 15.54 7.25
N VAL A 52 -17.00 15.96 8.47
CA VAL A 52 -16.72 17.35 8.84
C VAL A 52 -15.33 17.32 9.45
N GLU A 53 -14.36 17.65 8.60
CA GLU A 53 -12.98 17.89 8.96
C GLU A 53 -12.88 18.86 10.14
N LYS A 54 -11.77 18.77 10.86
CA LYS A 54 -11.35 19.69 11.91
C LYS A 54 -11.12 21.11 11.36
N GLU A 55 -12.16 21.78 10.88
CA GLU A 55 -12.17 23.22 10.71
C GLU A 55 -13.51 23.76 11.20
N ASN A 56 -13.41 24.64 12.20
CA ASN A 56 -14.46 25.44 12.81
C ASN A 56 -15.47 24.70 13.72
N SER A 57 -15.04 24.46 14.96
CA SER A 57 -15.89 24.17 16.13
C SER A 57 -16.80 25.35 16.56
N ALA A 58 -16.97 26.38 15.73
CA ALA A 58 -17.58 27.66 16.12
C ALA A 58 -18.93 27.99 15.46
N SER A 59 -19.56 27.08 14.69
CA SER A 59 -20.84 27.42 14.03
C SER A 59 -21.83 26.26 13.87
N SER A 60 -21.97 25.38 14.88
CA SER A 60 -23.22 24.60 14.98
C SER A 60 -24.27 25.47 15.64
N SER A 61 -25.27 25.92 14.88
CA SER A 61 -26.38 26.67 15.45
C SER A 61 -27.18 25.75 16.40
N PRO A 62 -27.78 26.27 17.48
CA PRO A 62 -28.63 25.47 18.38
C PRO A 62 -29.75 24.71 17.65
N SER A 63 -30.24 25.26 16.54
CA SER A 63 -31.22 24.63 15.65
C SER A 63 -30.67 23.39 14.92
N LYS A 64 -29.40 23.42 14.47
CA LYS A 64 -28.75 22.32 13.76
C LYS A 64 -28.49 21.13 14.69
N ASP A 65 -28.12 21.41 15.94
CA ASP A 65 -27.91 20.36 16.95
C ASP A 65 -29.22 19.74 17.43
N ALA A 66 -30.29 20.53 17.59
CA ALA A 66 -31.62 20.01 17.91
C ALA A 66 -32.16 19.11 16.79
N TYR A 67 -32.00 19.54 15.53
CA TYR A 67 -32.37 18.74 14.36
C TYR A 67 -31.59 17.42 14.30
N ARG A 68 -30.28 17.46 14.55
CA ARG A 68 -29.44 16.25 14.62
C ARG A 68 -29.90 15.28 15.71
N LYS A 69 -30.27 15.79 16.89
CA LYS A 69 -30.80 14.96 17.99
C LYS A 69 -32.15 14.33 17.62
N HIS A 70 -33.06 15.09 17.02
CA HIS A 70 -34.34 14.54 16.55
C HIS A 70 -34.16 13.49 15.46
N LEU A 71 -33.24 13.71 14.51
CA LEU A 71 -32.92 12.68 13.53
C LEU A 71 -32.33 11.44 14.20
N ALA A 72 -31.37 11.60 15.11
CA ALA A 72 -30.81 10.48 15.86
C ALA A 72 -31.90 9.71 16.61
N GLU A 73 -32.83 10.40 17.27
CA GLU A 73 -33.97 9.79 17.97
C GLU A 73 -34.92 9.02 17.03
N ILE A 74 -35.26 9.59 15.88
CA ILE A 74 -36.10 8.95 14.85
C ILE A 74 -35.40 7.74 14.22
N PHE A 75 -34.08 7.80 14.03
CA PHE A 75 -33.28 6.72 13.43
C PHE A 75 -32.74 5.70 14.46
N SER A 76 -32.82 5.99 15.75
CA SER A 76 -32.31 5.16 16.86
C SER A 76 -33.06 3.84 17.07
N MET A 77 -34.05 3.53 16.23
CA MET A 77 -34.71 2.24 16.23
C MET A 77 -33.89 1.22 15.40
N ASN A 78 -32.90 0.60 16.03
CA ASN A 78 -32.28 -0.68 15.62
C ASN A 78 -31.67 -0.78 14.21
N ARG A 79 -31.24 0.32 13.58
CA ARG A 79 -30.62 0.28 12.23
C ARG A 79 -29.10 0.43 12.30
N THR A 80 -28.39 -0.69 12.34
CA THR A 80 -26.92 -0.74 12.35
C THR A 80 -26.29 -0.86 10.96
N ARG A 81 -27.09 -1.01 9.89
CA ARG A 81 -26.60 -1.31 8.54
C ARG A 81 -27.01 -0.23 7.54
N ILE A 82 -26.03 0.26 6.78
CA ILE A 82 -26.20 1.22 5.68
C ILE A 82 -26.84 0.55 4.45
N LEU A 83 -26.54 -0.73 4.23
CA LEU A 83 -27.06 -1.53 3.11
C LEU A 83 -27.99 -2.62 3.62
N ALA A 84 -29.15 -2.77 2.97
CA ALA A 84 -30.15 -3.79 3.27
C ALA A 84 -30.32 -4.76 2.09
N PHE A 85 -30.27 -6.06 2.39
CA PHE A 85 -30.43 -7.14 1.41
C PHE A 85 -31.54 -8.08 1.90
N LYS A 86 -32.45 -8.50 1.00
CA LYS A 86 -33.58 -9.37 1.36
C LYS A 86 -33.23 -10.86 1.33
N ASN A 87 -32.23 -11.26 0.56
CA ASN A 87 -31.83 -12.66 0.45
C ASN A 87 -30.91 -13.05 1.60
N LYS A 88 -31.40 -13.96 2.46
CA LYS A 88 -30.56 -14.63 3.46
C LYS A 88 -29.53 -15.48 2.70
N PRO A 89 -28.25 -15.45 3.09
CA PRO A 89 -27.25 -16.31 2.46
C PRO A 89 -27.70 -17.77 2.60
N PRO A 90 -27.57 -18.60 1.55
CA PRO A 90 -27.85 -20.01 1.67
C PRO A 90 -26.97 -20.60 2.79
N PRO A 91 -27.50 -21.53 3.61
CA PRO A 91 -26.66 -22.25 4.56
C PRO A 91 -25.49 -22.88 3.81
N SER A 92 -24.30 -22.81 4.39
CA SER A 92 -23.08 -23.37 3.79
C SER A 92 -23.34 -24.81 3.41
N VAL A 93 -23.21 -25.12 2.12
CA VAL A 93 -23.26 -26.50 1.63
C VAL A 93 -21.98 -27.17 2.13
N ASP A 94 -22.11 -28.14 3.03
CA ASP A 94 -21.02 -29.00 3.47
C ASP A 94 -20.50 -29.79 2.26
N GLY A 95 -19.51 -29.23 1.55
CA GLY A 95 -19.10 -29.81 0.28
C GLY A 95 -18.03 -29.07 -0.51
N VAL A 96 -17.21 -28.24 0.12
CA VAL A 96 -15.84 -27.91 -0.34
C VAL A 96 -15.01 -27.57 0.89
N GLN A 97 -14.45 -28.60 1.53
CA GLN A 97 -13.68 -28.47 2.78
C GLN A 97 -12.17 -28.23 2.59
N GLU A 98 -11.67 -28.12 1.35
CA GLU A 98 -10.21 -28.13 1.12
C GLU A 98 -9.54 -26.83 0.68
N PHE A 99 -10.27 -25.74 0.38
CA PHE A 99 -9.62 -24.47 0.01
C PHE A 99 -10.05 -23.23 0.80
N SER A 100 -11.11 -23.32 1.60
CA SER A 100 -11.63 -22.21 2.41
C SER A 100 -11.18 -22.25 3.87
N SER A 101 -10.68 -23.38 4.36
CA SER A 101 -10.21 -23.56 5.74
C SER A 101 -8.86 -22.89 6.05
N LEU A 102 -8.11 -22.45 5.02
CA LEU A 102 -6.86 -21.70 5.21
C LEU A 102 -7.04 -20.18 5.23
N ILE A 103 -8.22 -19.65 4.91
CA ILE A 103 -8.45 -18.20 4.92
C ILE A 103 -9.59 -17.89 5.88
N ASN A 104 -9.25 -18.01 7.16
CA ASN A 104 -10.02 -17.42 8.23
C ASN A 104 -9.89 -15.88 8.14
N TRP A 105 -10.73 -15.23 7.33
CA TRP A 105 -11.05 -13.80 7.51
C TRP A 105 -11.94 -13.64 8.75
N SER A 106 -11.45 -14.15 9.89
CA SER A 106 -11.65 -13.46 11.16
C SER A 106 -11.30 -12.00 10.89
N SER A 107 -12.19 -11.08 11.31
CA SER A 107 -12.00 -9.64 11.14
C SER A 107 -10.52 -9.31 11.39
N VAL A 108 -9.77 -9.05 10.32
CA VAL A 108 -8.37 -8.65 10.44
C VAL A 108 -8.49 -7.28 11.07
N THR A 109 -8.49 -7.24 12.40
CA THR A 109 -8.17 -6.04 13.16
C THR A 109 -6.91 -5.54 12.49
N LYS A 110 -7.01 -4.42 11.78
CA LYS A 110 -5.85 -3.85 11.09
C LYS A 110 -4.84 -3.61 12.20
N ARG A 111 -3.89 -4.53 12.34
CA ARG A 111 -2.71 -4.33 13.18
C ARG A 111 -1.92 -3.28 12.44
N SER A 112 -2.32 -2.03 12.62
CA SER A 112 -1.57 -0.88 12.13
C SER A 112 -0.21 -1.01 12.77
N ARG A 113 0.82 -1.31 11.97
CA ARG A 113 2.18 -1.38 12.49
C ARG A 113 2.53 -0.03 13.11
N PHE A 114 3.17 -0.06 14.26
CA PHE A 114 3.72 1.15 14.84
C PHE A 114 4.91 1.58 13.99
N ILE A 115 4.88 2.83 13.51
CA ILE A 115 6.02 3.47 12.84
C ILE A 115 6.51 4.54 13.80
N PRO A 116 7.76 4.47 14.29
CA PRO A 116 8.30 5.48 15.19
C PRO A 116 8.23 6.86 14.53
N GLN A 117 7.90 7.87 15.32
CA GLN A 117 7.82 9.27 14.85
C GLN A 117 9.16 10.01 15.00
N SER A 118 10.11 9.43 15.74
CA SER A 118 11.48 9.93 15.88
C SER A 118 12.41 9.18 14.93
N SER A 119 13.46 9.86 14.46
CA SER A 119 14.56 9.20 13.78
C SER A 119 15.28 8.24 14.74
N GLU A 120 15.78 7.12 14.21
CA GLU A 120 16.65 6.22 14.97
C GLU A 120 18.06 6.80 15.07
N ARG A 121 18.52 7.43 13.98
CA ARG A 121 19.84 8.07 13.87
C ARG A 121 19.70 9.40 13.15
N THR A 122 20.55 10.34 13.53
CA THR A 122 20.68 11.64 12.89
C THR A 122 22.15 11.81 12.57
N LEU A 123 22.44 12.11 11.30
CA LEU A 123 23.80 12.37 10.80
C LEU A 123 23.90 13.84 10.43
N ASP A 124 25.03 14.45 10.74
CA ASP A 124 25.30 15.82 10.32
C ASP A 124 25.76 15.82 8.86
N ALA A 125 25.24 16.78 8.09
CA ALA A 125 25.57 16.98 6.69
C ALA A 125 26.05 18.45 6.50
N PRO A 126 27.27 18.78 6.95
CA PRO A 126 27.84 20.10 6.72
C PRO A 126 28.01 20.34 5.22
N ASP A 127 27.83 21.59 4.77
CA ASP A 127 28.05 22.01 3.38
C ASP A 127 27.22 21.24 2.32
N ILE A 128 26.09 20.64 2.73
CA ILE A 128 25.11 20.12 1.79
C ILE A 128 24.48 21.27 1.02
N LEU A 129 24.42 21.13 -0.30
CA LEU A 129 23.84 22.15 -1.17
C LEU A 129 22.32 22.11 -1.12
N ASP A 130 21.70 23.26 -0.85
CA ASP A 130 20.25 23.44 -0.87
C ASP A 130 19.77 23.75 -2.30
N ASP A 131 19.83 22.74 -3.17
CA ASP A 131 19.32 22.82 -4.54
C ASP A 131 18.40 21.63 -4.84
N PHE A 132 17.18 21.95 -5.26
CA PHE A 132 16.12 20.99 -5.56
C PHE A 132 16.46 20.02 -6.69
N TYR A 133 17.34 20.39 -7.62
CA TYR A 133 17.63 19.59 -8.81
C TYR A 133 18.77 18.58 -8.60
N LEU A 134 19.48 18.65 -7.47
CA LEU A 134 20.63 17.81 -7.19
C LEU A 134 20.20 16.48 -6.55
N ASN A 135 20.95 15.42 -6.86
CA ASN A 135 20.73 14.08 -6.28
C ASN A 135 21.94 13.70 -5.43
N LEU A 136 22.05 14.34 -4.26
CA LEU A 136 23.28 14.32 -3.44
C LEU A 136 23.45 13.07 -2.57
N LEU A 137 22.46 12.18 -2.51
CA LEU A 137 22.46 11.04 -1.59
C LEU A 137 21.93 9.78 -2.25
N ASP A 138 22.64 8.66 -2.04
CA ASP A 138 22.18 7.34 -2.46
C ASP A 138 22.65 6.25 -1.49
N TRP A 139 21.84 5.20 -1.32
CA TRP A 139 22.12 4.09 -0.40
C TRP A 139 22.45 2.82 -1.19
N GLY A 140 23.69 2.35 -1.05
CA GLY A 140 24.18 1.15 -1.71
C GLY A 140 23.71 -0.14 -1.05
N GLY A 141 23.72 -1.24 -1.82
CA GLY A 141 23.32 -2.56 -1.34
C GLY A 141 24.19 -3.13 -0.21
N ASN A 142 25.41 -2.62 -0.03
CA ASN A 142 26.33 -3.02 1.03
C ASN A 142 26.10 -2.27 2.35
N ASN A 143 24.92 -1.67 2.54
CA ASN A 143 24.56 -0.88 3.71
C ASN A 143 25.41 0.40 3.90
N VAL A 144 26.04 0.86 2.82
CA VAL A 144 26.84 2.08 2.78
C VAL A 144 26.02 3.19 2.13
N LEU A 145 25.90 4.32 2.84
CA LEU A 145 25.28 5.54 2.37
C LEU A 145 26.36 6.43 1.75
N ALA A 146 26.15 6.91 0.53
CA ALA A 146 27.00 7.92 -0.09
C ALA A 146 26.30 9.28 -0.03
N ILE A 147 27.01 10.30 0.43
CA ILE A 147 26.50 11.67 0.58
C ILE A 147 27.51 12.64 -0.03
N ALA A 148 27.05 13.48 -0.95
CA ALA A 148 27.79 14.59 -1.51
C ALA A 148 27.61 15.85 -0.65
N LEU A 149 28.72 16.35 -0.13
CA LEU A 149 28.82 17.57 0.69
C LEU A 149 29.75 18.54 -0.03
N GLY A 150 29.17 19.55 -0.69
CA GLY A 150 29.91 20.48 -1.56
C GLY A 150 30.71 19.78 -2.65
N ASN A 151 32.03 19.79 -2.49
CA ASN A 151 33.01 19.25 -3.43
C ASN A 151 33.55 17.85 -3.03
N SER A 152 33.12 17.34 -1.87
CA SER A 152 33.55 16.04 -1.35
C SER A 152 32.40 15.04 -1.32
N VAL A 153 32.73 13.76 -1.46
CA VAL A 153 31.79 12.66 -1.26
C VAL A 153 32.21 11.83 -0.05
N TYR A 154 31.30 11.69 0.89
CA TYR A 154 31.48 10.89 2.10
C TYR A 154 30.69 9.58 2.00
N LEU A 155 31.27 8.54 2.58
CA LEU A 155 30.65 7.24 2.76
C LEU A 155 30.40 7.00 4.24
N TRP A 156 29.21 6.52 4.55
CA TRP A 156 28.80 6.14 5.90
C TRP A 156 28.31 4.70 5.89
N ASP A 157 28.97 3.81 6.63
CA ASP A 157 28.52 2.43 6.78
C ASP A 157 27.53 2.35 7.94
N ALA A 158 26.29 1.93 7.64
CA ALA A 158 25.24 1.85 8.65
C ALA A 158 25.43 0.68 9.63
N SER A 159 26.28 -0.29 9.29
CA SER A 159 26.55 -1.50 10.06
C SER A 159 27.40 -1.22 11.29
N ASP A 160 28.49 -0.48 11.12
CA ASP A 160 29.42 -0.10 12.19
C ASP A 160 29.33 1.38 12.58
N GLY A 161 28.69 2.20 11.76
CA GLY A 161 28.58 3.66 11.95
C GLY A 161 29.85 4.42 11.56
N SER A 162 30.79 3.77 10.85
CA SER A 162 32.01 4.40 10.39
C SER A 162 31.74 5.41 9.27
N THR A 163 32.53 6.47 9.22
CA THR A 163 32.47 7.50 8.17
C THR A 163 33.83 7.62 7.53
N SER A 164 33.88 7.61 6.21
CA SER A 164 35.10 7.79 5.42
C SER A 164 34.86 8.80 4.30
N GLU A 165 35.87 9.59 3.98
CA GLU A 165 35.85 10.43 2.80
C GLU A 165 36.33 9.60 1.61
N LEU A 166 35.54 9.55 0.52
CA LEU A 166 35.91 8.81 -0.69
C LEU A 166 36.90 9.64 -1.52
N PHE A 167 36.53 10.89 -1.79
CA PHE A 167 37.38 11.86 -2.48
C PHE A 167 36.87 13.29 -2.28
N ALA A 168 37.80 14.22 -2.47
CA ALA A 168 37.55 15.66 -2.58
C ALA A 168 37.95 16.11 -3.98
N ILE A 169 37.14 16.98 -4.57
CA ILE A 169 37.40 17.60 -5.86
C ILE A 169 37.90 19.02 -5.64
N ASP A 170 38.82 19.47 -6.49
CA ASP A 170 39.26 20.86 -6.51
C ASP A 170 38.07 21.82 -6.72
N ASP A 171 38.12 22.97 -6.04
CA ASP A 171 37.06 23.99 -6.10
C ASP A 171 36.77 24.48 -7.53
N ASP A 172 37.77 24.43 -8.41
CA ASP A 172 37.69 24.89 -9.81
C ASP A 172 36.74 24.04 -10.68
N ILE A 173 36.52 22.77 -10.33
CA ILE A 173 35.63 21.86 -11.07
C ILE A 173 34.16 22.09 -10.68
N GLY A 174 33.95 22.65 -9.49
CA GLY A 174 32.64 22.86 -8.90
C GLY A 174 32.09 21.64 -8.16
N PRO A 175 30.93 21.79 -7.50
CA PRO A 175 30.41 20.80 -6.58
C PRO A 175 29.89 19.56 -7.28
N VAL A 176 29.71 18.51 -6.48
CA VAL A 176 29.06 17.28 -6.90
C VAL A 176 27.57 17.52 -7.08
N THR A 177 27.03 17.13 -8.24
CA THR A 177 25.61 17.37 -8.59
C THR A 177 24.75 16.14 -8.40
N SER A 178 25.33 14.95 -8.52
CA SER A 178 24.60 13.69 -8.35
C SER A 178 25.51 12.55 -7.92
N VAL A 179 24.96 11.62 -7.15
CA VAL A 179 25.62 10.40 -6.70
C VAL A 179 24.68 9.22 -6.91
N ARG A 180 25.21 8.11 -7.43
CA ARG A 180 24.46 6.86 -7.58
C ARG A 180 25.33 5.64 -7.41
N TRP A 181 24.89 4.71 -6.57
CA TRP A 181 25.50 3.39 -6.44
C TRP A 181 25.18 2.52 -7.64
N ALA A 182 26.17 1.77 -8.09
CA ALA A 182 25.93 0.67 -9.00
C ALA A 182 25.27 -0.50 -8.24
N PRO A 183 24.54 -1.38 -8.96
CA PRO A 183 23.90 -2.55 -8.35
C PRO A 183 24.86 -3.55 -7.72
N ASP A 184 26.16 -3.46 -8.05
CA ASP A 184 27.23 -4.25 -7.46
C ASP A 184 27.54 -3.84 -6.00
N GLY A 185 27.14 -2.63 -5.58
CA GLY A 185 27.45 -2.05 -4.28
C GLY A 185 28.94 -1.67 -4.10
N GLN A 186 29.74 -1.76 -5.16
CA GLN A 186 31.19 -1.51 -5.13
C GLN A 186 31.55 -0.26 -5.93
N SER A 187 30.81 0.01 -6.99
CA SER A 187 31.07 1.15 -7.85
C SER A 187 30.11 2.30 -7.53
N LEU A 188 30.63 3.52 -7.51
CA LEU A 188 29.88 4.75 -7.30
C LEU A 188 30.02 5.66 -8.51
N ALA A 189 28.90 6.01 -9.14
CA ALA A 189 28.87 7.02 -10.18
C ALA A 189 28.63 8.40 -9.55
N VAL A 190 29.46 9.37 -9.92
CA VAL A 190 29.39 10.74 -9.43
C VAL A 190 29.31 11.71 -10.61
N GLY A 191 28.25 12.49 -10.66
CA GLY A 191 28.06 13.56 -11.63
C GLY A 191 28.58 14.89 -11.09
N LEU A 192 29.30 15.62 -11.94
CA LEU A 192 29.93 16.89 -11.60
C LEU A 192 29.24 18.05 -12.31
N ASN A 193 29.48 19.26 -11.81
CA ASN A 193 28.94 20.48 -12.41
C ASN A 193 29.51 20.76 -13.82
N ASN A 194 30.72 20.28 -14.11
CA ASN A 194 31.37 20.41 -15.42
C ASN A 194 30.86 19.39 -16.46
N SER A 195 29.68 18.80 -16.28
CA SER A 195 29.08 17.74 -17.11
C SER A 195 29.85 16.42 -17.22
N HIS A 196 30.93 16.23 -16.46
CA HIS A 196 31.61 14.94 -16.42
C HIS A 196 30.98 13.99 -15.42
N VAL A 197 31.04 12.70 -15.73
CA VAL A 197 30.64 11.63 -14.81
C VAL A 197 31.87 10.82 -14.47
N GLN A 198 32.17 10.69 -13.19
CA GLN A 198 33.27 9.89 -12.68
C GLN A 198 32.73 8.59 -12.10
N LEU A 199 33.42 7.49 -12.37
CA LEU A 199 33.16 6.21 -11.74
C LEU A 199 34.25 5.92 -10.72
N TRP A 200 33.85 5.70 -9.48
CA TRP A 200 34.72 5.43 -8.36
C TRP A 200 34.53 4.01 -7.84
N ASP A 201 35.62 3.37 -7.48
CA ASP A 201 35.63 2.10 -6.75
C ASP A 201 35.68 2.44 -5.25
N SER A 202 34.63 2.09 -4.50
CA SER A 202 34.50 2.43 -3.07
C SER A 202 35.39 1.61 -2.16
N ILE A 203 35.81 0.41 -2.59
CA ILE A 203 36.66 -0.49 -1.81
C ILE A 203 38.12 -0.07 -1.95
N ALA A 204 38.54 0.23 -3.18
CA ALA A 204 39.89 0.67 -3.47
C ALA A 204 40.09 2.19 -3.36
N SER A 205 39.01 2.94 -3.06
CA SER A 205 38.96 4.41 -3.02
C SER A 205 39.69 5.07 -4.18
N ARG A 206 39.43 4.59 -5.39
CA ARG A 206 40.11 5.05 -6.61
C ARG A 206 39.15 5.37 -7.73
N LEU A 207 39.53 6.36 -8.52
CA LEU A 207 38.87 6.67 -9.77
C LEU A 207 39.12 5.54 -10.78
N VAL A 208 38.04 4.95 -11.30
CA VAL A 208 38.06 3.89 -12.32
C VAL A 208 38.10 4.51 -13.70
N CYS A 209 37.17 5.42 -13.98
CA CYS A 209 37.13 6.14 -15.25
C CYS A 209 36.43 7.49 -15.11
N VAL A 210 36.73 8.37 -16.06
CA VAL A 210 35.97 9.60 -16.30
C VAL A 210 35.28 9.44 -17.64
N CYS A 211 33.95 9.48 -17.60
CA CYS A 211 33.12 9.51 -18.79
C CYS A 211 33.02 10.96 -19.25
N HIS A 212 33.73 11.25 -20.34
CA HIS A 212 33.55 12.46 -21.14
C HIS A 212 32.54 12.19 -22.25
N ASP A 213 31.99 13.26 -22.82
CA ASP A 213 30.92 13.29 -23.81
C ASP A 213 30.79 12.03 -24.68
N PHE A 214 29.57 11.48 -24.70
CA PHE A 214 29.15 10.51 -25.70
C PHE A 214 28.99 11.26 -27.04
N VAL A 215 30.08 11.41 -27.79
CA VAL A 215 30.03 11.94 -29.16
C VAL A 215 29.25 10.92 -30.00
N PRO A 216 28.09 11.28 -30.59
CA PRO A 216 27.23 10.37 -31.35
C PRO A 216 27.85 9.93 -32.69
#